data_AF-A0A1B6MMA0-F1
#
_entry.id   AF-A0A1B6MMA0-F1
#
_cell.length_a   1.000
_cell.length_b   1.000
_cell.length_c   1.000
_cell.angle_alpha   90.00
_cell.angle_beta   90.00
_cell.angle_gamma   90.00
#
_symmetry.space_group_name_H-M   'P 1'
#
loop_
_entity.id
_entity.type
_entity.pdbx_description
1 polymer ?
#
loop_
_entity_poly.entity_id
_entity_poly.type
_entity_poly.pdbx_seq_one_letter_code
_entity_poly.pdbx_strand_id
1 'polypeptide(L)'
;VGPMPPKECYCPESMFEKTYKDFENWYNDQVVKNVVFDFQKELIEYCISDVDILAQACIKFRDMFLAECNVEPFLEAVTIASACNLAFRRNFLKPNTIGLIPKNGYRLVDNQSRAALQWLTWEEEKRGVRIQHAGREREVK
;
A
#
# COMPACT_ATOMS: atom_id res chain seq x y z
N VAL A 1 28.74 -2.05 -27.52
CA VAL A 1 29.76 -0.99 -27.45
C VAL A 1 29.62 -0.09 -28.68
N GLY A 2 29.41 1.21 -28.49
CA GLY A 2 29.19 2.17 -29.58
C GLY A 2 29.15 3.62 -29.07
N PRO A 3 28.73 4.59 -29.90
CA PRO A 3 28.51 5.96 -29.45
C PRO A 3 27.35 6.03 -28.46
N MET A 4 27.16 7.19 -27.82
CA MET A 4 26.02 7.45 -26.95
C MET A 4 24.69 7.10 -27.64
N PRO A 5 23.75 6.42 -26.95
CA PRO A 5 22.41 6.15 -27.44
C PRO A 5 21.67 7.44 -27.83
N PRO A 6 20.73 7.40 -28.80
CA PRO A 6 19.92 8.56 -29.15
C PRO A 6 19.17 9.15 -27.95
N LYS A 7 18.90 10.47 -27.98
CA LYS A 7 18.24 11.19 -26.87
C LYS A 7 16.88 10.58 -26.52
N GLU A 8 16.17 10.03 -27.50
CA GLU A 8 14.85 9.42 -27.35
C GLU A 8 14.87 8.21 -26.40
N CYS A 9 16.01 7.53 -26.27
CA CYS A 9 16.19 6.40 -25.34
C CYS A 9 16.17 6.81 -23.85
N TYR A 10 16.20 8.11 -23.55
CA TYR A 10 16.23 8.65 -22.19
C TYR A 10 14.89 9.25 -21.74
N CYS A 11 13.82 9.08 -22.54
CA CYS A 11 12.49 9.63 -22.25
C CYS A 11 12.45 11.14 -21.96
N PRO A 12 13.10 11.99 -22.78
CA PRO A 12 13.20 13.43 -22.54
C PRO A 12 11.83 14.13 -22.42
N GLU A 13 10.81 13.61 -23.12
CA GLU A 13 9.45 14.14 -23.12
C GLU A 13 8.78 14.09 -21.73
N SER A 14 9.22 13.17 -20.88
CA SER A 14 8.72 13.02 -19.51
C SER A 14 9.42 13.93 -18.50
N MET A 15 10.52 14.57 -18.89
CA MET A 15 11.32 15.40 -17.99
C MET A 15 10.72 16.80 -17.82
N PHE A 16 10.78 17.33 -16.60
CA PHE A 16 10.47 18.74 -16.36
C PHE A 16 11.50 19.65 -17.02
N GLU A 17 11.13 20.89 -17.34
CA GLU A 17 11.97 21.83 -18.11
C GLU A 17 13.38 22.00 -17.54
N LYS A 18 13.51 22.09 -16.20
CA LYS A 18 14.82 22.19 -15.54
C LYS A 18 15.66 20.93 -15.75
N THR A 19 15.08 19.76 -15.48
CA THR A 19 15.75 18.46 -15.61
C THR A 19 16.13 18.17 -17.06
N TYR A 20 15.27 18.57 -18.01
CA TYR A 20 15.55 18.46 -19.43
C TYR A 20 16.78 19.29 -19.83
N LYS A 21 16.89 20.54 -19.35
CA LYS A 21 18.08 21.39 -19.62
C LYS A 21 19.35 20.78 -19.05
N ASP A 22 19.30 20.25 -17.84
CA ASP A 22 20.44 19.58 -17.21
C ASP A 22 20.86 18.33 -18.00
N PHE A 23 19.88 17.52 -18.43
CA PHE A 23 20.10 16.36 -19.29
C PHE A 23 20.70 16.75 -20.65
N GLU A 24 20.18 17.80 -21.29
CA GLU A 24 20.64 18.24 -22.59
C GLU A 24 22.11 18.69 -22.55
N ASN A 25 22.48 19.45 -21.52
CA ASN A 25 23.86 19.86 -21.29
C ASN A 25 24.77 18.63 -21.09
N TRP A 26 24.37 17.71 -20.22
CA TRP A 26 25.13 16.49 -19.98
C TRP A 26 25.28 15.63 -21.24
N TYR A 27 24.19 15.42 -21.99
CA TYR A 27 24.20 14.59 -23.20
C TYR A 27 25.11 15.19 -24.28
N ASN A 28 24.98 16.50 -24.53
CA ASN A 28 25.81 17.19 -25.50
C ASN A 28 27.30 17.11 -25.10
N ASP A 29 27.61 17.24 -23.82
CA ASP A 29 28.97 17.05 -23.30
C ASP A 29 29.51 15.63 -23.54
N GLN A 30 28.70 14.58 -23.35
CA GLN A 30 29.12 13.20 -23.60
C GLN A 30 29.39 12.95 -25.09
N VAL A 31 28.56 13.52 -25.97
CA VAL A 31 28.73 13.41 -27.42
C VAL A 31 29.99 14.16 -27.87
N VAL A 32 30.23 15.38 -27.38
CA VAL A 32 31.43 16.17 -27.69
C VAL A 32 32.71 15.46 -27.22
N LYS A 33 32.65 14.78 -26.06
CA LYS A 33 33.76 13.96 -25.55
C LYS A 33 33.93 12.62 -26.27
N ASN A 34 33.05 12.32 -27.23
CA ASN A 34 33.03 11.06 -27.99
C ASN A 34 33.07 9.83 -27.06
N VAL A 35 32.28 9.87 -25.99
CA VAL A 35 32.22 8.78 -25.01
C VAL A 35 31.72 7.50 -25.68
N VAL A 36 32.45 6.42 -25.45
CA VAL A 36 32.08 5.07 -25.92
C VAL A 36 31.16 4.45 -24.87
N PHE A 37 29.92 4.21 -25.26
CA PHE A 37 28.90 3.59 -24.44
C PHE A 37 28.91 2.07 -24.61
N ASP A 38 29.13 1.35 -23.52
CA ASP A 38 28.97 -0.10 -23.45
C ASP A 38 27.79 -0.47 -22.56
N PHE A 39 26.63 -0.69 -23.20
CA PHE A 39 25.39 -0.96 -22.49
C PHE A 39 25.49 -2.12 -21.47
N GLN A 40 26.20 -3.20 -21.81
CA GLN A 40 26.30 -4.35 -20.90
C GLN A 40 27.08 -4.00 -19.63
N LYS A 41 28.18 -3.26 -19.79
CA LYS A 41 28.99 -2.79 -18.67
C LYS A 41 28.22 -1.80 -17.80
N GLU A 42 27.64 -0.77 -18.42
CA GLU A 42 26.89 0.29 -17.74
C GLU A 42 25.68 -0.27 -16.99
N LEU A 43 24.96 -1.24 -17.59
CA LEU A 43 23.83 -1.90 -16.94
C LEU A 43 24.26 -2.68 -15.69
N ILE A 44 25.36 -3.43 -15.77
CA ILE A 44 25.88 -4.19 -14.62
C ILE A 44 26.32 -3.24 -13.51
N GLU A 45 27.08 -2.19 -13.85
CA GLU A 45 27.54 -1.19 -12.88
C GLU A 45 26.37 -0.47 -12.21
N TYR A 46 25.35 -0.08 -12.98
CA TYR A 46 24.11 0.50 -12.46
C TYR A 46 23.40 -0.45 -11.49
N CYS A 47 23.15 -1.70 -11.89
CA CYS A 47 22.44 -2.65 -11.04
C CYS A 47 23.19 -2.96 -9.73
N ILE A 48 24.53 -3.05 -9.78
CA ILE A 48 25.34 -3.25 -8.57
C ILE A 48 25.20 -2.04 -7.63
N SER A 49 25.32 -0.83 -8.17
CA SER A 49 25.19 0.41 -7.40
C SER A 49 23.79 0.56 -6.78
N ASP A 50 22.74 0.28 -7.56
CA ASP A 50 21.34 0.40 -7.10
C ASP A 50 21.05 -0.58 -5.95
N VAL A 51 21.48 -1.84 -6.08
CA VAL A 51 21.32 -2.84 -5.02
C VAL A 51 22.14 -2.49 -3.78
N ASP A 52 23.36 -1.97 -3.94
CA ASP A 52 24.21 -1.55 -2.81
C ASP A 52 23.56 -0.39 -2.02
N ILE A 53 23.09 0.64 -2.72
CA ILE A 53 22.38 1.77 -2.09
C ILE A 53 21.14 1.29 -1.35
N LEU A 54 20.32 0.44 -1.99
CA LEU A 54 19.11 -0.11 -1.36
C LEU A 54 19.44 -0.98 -0.14
N ALA A 55 20.50 -1.78 -0.20
CA ALA A 55 20.94 -2.62 0.92
C ALA A 55 21.41 -1.76 2.10
N GLN A 56 22.23 -0.74 1.84
CA GLN A 56 22.70 0.20 2.88
C GLN A 56 21.53 0.97 3.50
N ALA A 57 20.57 1.42 2.69
CA ALA A 57 19.36 2.06 3.18
C ALA A 57 18.53 1.13 4.09
N CYS A 58 18.38 -0.15 3.71
CA CYS A 58 17.68 -1.15 4.52
C CYS A 58 18.38 -1.41 5.85
N ILE A 59 19.71 -1.51 5.87
CA ILE A 59 20.49 -1.68 7.10
C ILE A 59 20.28 -0.48 8.03
N LYS A 60 20.42 0.75 7.48
CA LYS A 60 20.20 1.98 8.25
C LYS A 60 18.77 2.07 8.79
N PHE A 61 17.78 1.73 7.96
CA PHE A 61 16.37 1.71 8.36
C PHE A 61 16.13 0.74 9.52
N ARG A 62 16.66 -0.48 9.43
CA ARG A 62 16.58 -1.49 10.50
C ARG A 62 17.16 -0.97 11.81
N ASP A 63 18.38 -0.42 11.76
CA ASP A 63 19.07 0.08 12.95
C ASP A 63 18.27 1.19 13.64
N MET A 64 17.76 2.15 12.88
CA MET A 64 16.92 3.23 13.40
C MET A 64 15.60 2.69 13.98
N PHE A 65 14.94 1.75 13.29
CA PHE A 65 13.65 1.22 13.71
C PHE A 65 13.76 0.35 14.98
N LEU A 66 14.83 -0.46 15.08
CA LEU A 66 15.14 -1.21 16.30
C LEU A 66 15.43 -0.27 17.46
N ALA A 67 16.24 0.77 17.26
CA ALA A 67 16.61 1.71 18.31
C ALA A 67 15.41 2.48 18.87
N GLU A 68 14.52 2.97 18.00
CA GLU A 68 13.38 3.81 18.39
C GLU A 68 12.15 3.00 18.82
N CYS A 69 11.88 1.87 18.14
CA CYS A 69 10.64 1.13 18.32
C CYS A 69 10.82 -0.25 18.94
N ASN A 70 12.04 -0.76 19.12
CA ASN A 70 12.29 -2.12 19.61
C ASN A 70 11.42 -3.18 18.88
N VAL A 71 11.29 -3.00 17.57
CA VAL A 71 10.60 -3.88 16.63
C VAL A 71 11.57 -4.17 15.52
N GLU A 72 11.67 -5.44 15.12
CA GLU A 72 12.53 -5.82 14.01
C GLU A 72 11.76 -5.78 12.68
N PRO A 73 11.95 -4.75 11.82
CA PRO A 73 11.04 -4.48 10.72
C PRO A 73 11.04 -5.54 9.61
N PHE A 74 12.10 -6.35 9.50
CA PHE A 74 12.20 -7.39 8.47
C PHE A 74 11.88 -8.81 8.96
N LEU A 75 11.85 -9.04 10.28
CA LEU A 75 11.47 -10.33 10.87
C LEU A 75 10.01 -10.34 11.32
N GLU A 76 9.57 -9.25 11.95
CA GLU A 76 8.23 -9.14 12.52
C GLU A 76 7.20 -8.58 11.51
N ALA A 77 7.66 -8.05 10.37
CA ALA A 77 6.82 -7.48 9.33
C ALA A 77 7.40 -7.70 7.93
N VAL A 78 6.50 -7.77 6.94
CA VAL A 78 6.88 -7.90 5.52
C VAL A 78 6.88 -6.53 4.81
N THR A 79 6.16 -5.55 5.36
CA THR A 79 6.00 -4.22 4.76
C THR A 79 6.20 -3.12 5.80
N ILE A 80 6.62 -1.93 5.34
CA ILE A 80 6.80 -0.75 6.20
C ILE A 80 5.50 -0.40 6.95
N ALA A 81 4.35 -0.47 6.27
CA ALA A 81 3.06 -0.22 6.90
C ALA A 81 2.77 -1.19 8.04
N SER A 82 3.09 -2.48 7.86
CA SER A 82 2.94 -3.49 8.91
C SER A 82 3.90 -3.24 10.08
N ALA A 83 5.16 -2.90 9.81
CA ALA A 83 6.15 -2.57 10.84
C ALA A 83 5.71 -1.36 11.68
N CYS A 84 5.28 -0.27 11.03
CA CYS A 84 4.77 0.92 11.70
C CYS A 84 3.52 0.63 12.53
N ASN A 85 2.59 -0.18 12.01
CA ASN A 85 1.40 -0.58 12.77
C ASN A 85 1.77 -1.43 14.00
N LEU A 86 2.74 -2.34 13.86
CA LEU A 86 3.23 -3.14 14.99
C LEU A 86 3.89 -2.27 16.05
N ALA A 87 4.78 -1.36 15.65
CA ALA A 87 5.41 -0.39 16.54
C ALA A 87 4.37 0.48 17.25
N PHE A 88 3.37 0.99 16.52
CA PHE A 88 2.26 1.74 17.10
C PHE A 88 1.51 0.94 18.16
N ARG A 89 1.12 -0.29 17.84
CA ARG A 89 0.36 -1.17 18.75
C ARG A 89 1.15 -1.60 19.97
N ARG A 90 2.47 -1.79 19.84
CA ARG A 90 3.35 -2.25 20.93
C ARG A 90 3.71 -1.10 21.88
N ASN A 91 4.05 0.07 21.34
CA ASN A 91 4.68 1.14 22.14
C ASN A 91 3.76 2.33 22.43
N PHE A 92 2.79 2.60 21.57
CA PHE A 92 2.05 3.88 21.60
C PHE A 92 0.54 3.71 21.86
N LEU A 93 -0.01 2.54 21.57
CA LEU A 93 -1.44 2.28 21.72
C LEU A 93 -1.81 2.16 23.21
N LYS A 94 -2.66 3.08 23.68
CA LYS A 94 -3.16 3.06 25.06
C LYS A 94 -4.09 1.86 25.29
N PRO A 95 -4.07 1.23 26.48
CA PRO A 95 -5.00 0.16 26.80
C PRO A 95 -6.46 0.56 26.59
N ASN A 96 -7.28 -0.39 26.13
CA ASN A 96 -8.74 -0.23 25.97
C ASN A 96 -9.20 0.92 25.04
N THR A 97 -8.34 1.39 24.13
CA THR A 97 -8.73 2.40 23.13
C THR A 97 -9.27 1.82 21.83
N ILE A 98 -9.00 0.54 21.54
CA ILE A 98 -9.61 -0.15 20.41
C ILE A 98 -11.04 -0.53 20.78
N GLY A 99 -12.02 0.00 20.05
CA GLY A 99 -13.41 -0.40 20.18
C GLY A 99 -13.56 -1.90 19.84
N LEU A 100 -13.94 -2.70 20.82
CA LEU A 100 -14.30 -4.10 20.59
C LEU A 100 -15.69 -4.12 19.95
N ILE A 101 -15.75 -4.53 18.69
CA ILE A 101 -17.02 -4.80 18.04
C ILE A 101 -17.49 -6.17 18.55
N PRO A 102 -18.61 -6.26 19.29
CA PRO A 102 -19.14 -7.55 19.71
C PRO A 102 -19.51 -8.39 18.47
N LYS A 103 -19.58 -9.73 18.59
CA LYS A 103 -19.94 -10.65 17.48
C LYS A 103 -21.19 -10.24 16.69
N ASN A 104 -22.04 -9.46 17.34
CA ASN A 104 -23.36 -9.03 16.92
C ASN A 104 -23.39 -7.54 16.47
N GLY A 105 -22.26 -6.85 16.45
CA GLY A 105 -22.17 -5.41 16.17
C GLY A 105 -22.78 -4.53 17.27
N TYR A 106 -22.68 -3.21 17.11
CA TYR A 106 -23.25 -2.25 18.07
C TYR A 106 -24.75 -2.02 17.89
N ARG A 107 -25.33 -2.52 16.79
CA ARG A 107 -26.78 -2.55 16.58
C ARG A 107 -27.30 -3.89 17.09
N LEU A 108 -28.45 -3.88 17.76
CA LEU A 108 -29.22 -5.10 18.03
C LEU A 108 -29.36 -5.84 16.69
N VAL A 109 -28.72 -7.01 16.57
CA VAL A 109 -28.80 -7.85 15.38
C VAL A 109 -30.25 -8.28 15.21
N ASP A 110 -30.82 -7.98 14.06
CA ASP A 110 -31.96 -8.73 13.59
C ASP A 110 -31.46 -10.16 13.30
N ASN A 111 -31.96 -11.14 14.03
CA ASN A 111 -31.71 -12.57 13.76
C ASN A 111 -32.35 -13.05 12.44
N GLN A 112 -33.01 -12.15 11.71
CA GLN A 112 -33.77 -12.45 10.51
C GLN A 112 -32.99 -12.03 9.28
N SER A 113 -32.74 -12.99 8.37
CA SER A 113 -32.12 -12.69 7.08
C SER A 113 -33.05 -11.83 6.22
N ARG A 114 -32.47 -11.04 5.30
CA ARG A 114 -33.27 -10.23 4.36
C ARG A 114 -34.21 -11.08 3.51
N ALA A 115 -33.79 -12.31 3.18
CA ALA A 115 -34.60 -13.28 2.44
C ALA A 115 -35.80 -13.77 3.27
N ALA A 116 -35.60 -14.04 4.56
CA ALA A 116 -36.69 -14.42 5.46
C ALA A 116 -37.74 -13.30 5.61
N LEU A 117 -37.29 -12.05 5.73
CA LEU A 117 -38.21 -10.90 5.80
C LEU A 117 -39.03 -10.73 4.52
N GLN A 118 -38.40 -10.88 3.35
CA GLN A 118 -39.10 -10.82 2.06
C GLN A 118 -40.13 -11.95 1.90
N TRP A 119 -39.78 -13.16 2.34
CA TRP A 119 -40.71 -14.29 2.32
C TRP A 119 -41.92 -14.05 3.23
N LEU A 120 -41.72 -13.53 4.45
CA LEU A 120 -42.83 -13.20 5.35
C LEU A 120 -43.77 -12.14 4.74
N THR A 121 -43.23 -11.09 4.12
CA THR A 121 -44.05 -10.08 3.43
C THR A 121 -44.84 -10.66 2.26
N TRP A 122 -44.24 -11.59 1.50
CA TRP A 122 -44.95 -12.29 0.43
C TRP A 122 -46.07 -13.19 0.96
N GLU A 123 -45.84 -13.88 2.08
CA GLU A 123 -46.83 -14.75 2.71
C GLU A 123 -48.01 -13.94 3.30
N GLU A 124 -47.74 -12.74 3.85
CA GLU A 124 -48.78 -11.79 4.28
C GLU A 124 -49.74 -11.45 3.14
N GLU A 125 -49.19 -11.10 1.96
CA GLU A 125 -49.97 -10.77 0.77
C GLU A 125 -50.79 -11.96 0.26
N LYS A 126 -50.20 -13.17 0.28
CA LYS A 126 -50.88 -14.38 -0.19
C LYS A 126 -52.02 -14.83 0.72
N ARG A 127 -51.83 -14.75 2.04
CA ARG A 127 -52.83 -15.21 3.02
C ARG A 127 -53.79 -14.11 3.45
N GLY A 128 -53.50 -12.84 3.14
CA GLY A 128 -54.27 -11.70 3.61
C GLY A 128 -54.17 -11.51 5.13
N VAL A 129 -53.09 -11.98 5.76
CA VAL A 129 -52.88 -11.92 7.21
C VAL A 129 -51.70 -11.00 7.50
N ARG A 130 -51.79 -10.20 8.56
CA ARG A 130 -50.68 -9.36 9.02
C ARG A 130 -49.79 -10.16 9.97
N ILE A 131 -48.52 -10.33 9.61
CA ILE A 131 -47.51 -11.08 10.35
C ILE A 131 -46.57 -10.07 11.01
N GLN A 132 -46.37 -10.17 12.32
CA GLN A 132 -45.37 -9.36 13.02
C GLN A 132 -43.97 -9.97 12.81
N HIS A 133 -43.04 -9.15 12.31
CA HIS A 133 -41.66 -9.53 12.10
C HIS A 133 -40.73 -8.32 12.27
N ALA A 134 -39.41 -8.56 12.27
CA ALA A 134 -38.38 -7.56 12.54
C ALA A 134 -38.43 -6.29 11.66
N GLY A 135 -38.97 -6.40 10.44
CA GLY A 135 -39.05 -5.30 9.46
C GLY A 135 -40.29 -4.39 9.59
N ARG A 136 -41.24 -4.70 10.48
CA ARG A 136 -42.44 -3.89 10.72
C ARG A 136 -42.53 -3.38 12.15
N GLU A 137 -42.78 -4.27 13.11
CA GLU A 137 -43.09 -3.91 14.51
C GLU A 137 -42.11 -4.50 15.53
N ARG A 138 -41.12 -5.29 15.06
CA ARG A 138 -40.26 -6.18 15.85
C ARG A 138 -41.06 -7.22 16.65
N GLU A 139 -40.49 -8.39 16.82
CA GLU A 139 -41.06 -9.38 17.74
C GLU A 139 -40.85 -8.86 19.17
N VAL A 140 -41.92 -8.82 19.97
CA VAL A 140 -41.81 -8.53 21.41
C VAL A 140 -41.07 -9.70 22.05
N LYS A 141 -40.00 -9.39 22.79
CA LYS A 141 -39.22 -10.40 23.53
C LYS A 141 -40.03 -11.02 24.65
#